data_AF-A0A2H3EUT9-F1
#
_entry.id   AF-A0A2H3EUT9-F1
#
_cell.length_a   1.000
_cell.length_b   1.000
_cell.length_c   1.000
_cell.angle_alpha   90.00
_cell.angle_beta   90.00
_cell.angle_gamma   90.00
#
_symmetry.space_group_name_H-M   'P 1'
#
loop_
_entity.id
_entity.type
_entity.pdbx_description
1 polymer ?
#
loop_
_entity_poly.entity_id
_entity_poly.type
_entity_poly.pdbx_seq_one_letter_code
_entity_poly.pdbx_strand_id
1 'polypeptide(L)' 'AIQTITSAAARKESHGAHPCEDFPDRDDEKWMKYTLSFLHDVNELKVELTYRHVIDTMLDENECKPVPRF' A
#
# COMPACT_ATOMS: atom_id res chain seq x y z
N ALA A 1 9.36 -4.64 -13.76
CA ALA A 1 9.21 -3.17 -13.71
C ALA A 1 7.74 -2.71 -13.83
N ILE A 2 6.91 -3.34 -14.67
CA ILE A 2 5.51 -2.92 -14.91
C ILE A 2 4.67 -2.94 -13.62
N GLN A 3 4.74 -4.01 -12.82
CA GLN A 3 4.02 -4.11 -11.55
C GLN A 3 4.30 -2.92 -10.61
N THR A 4 5.56 -2.47 -10.52
CA THR A 4 5.98 -1.33 -9.71
C THR A 4 5.36 -0.03 -10.21
N ILE A 5 5.48 0.26 -11.51
CA ILE A 5 4.93 1.48 -12.12
C ILE A 5 3.40 1.51 -12.03
N THR A 6 2.73 0.39 -12.32
CA THR A 6 1.27 0.32 -12.25
C THR A 6 0.76 0.51 -10.82
N SER A 7 1.46 -0.07 -9.83
CA SER A 7 1.12 0.12 -8.41
C SER A 7 1.36 1.55 -7.96
N ALA A 8 2.49 2.15 -8.37
CA ALA A 8 2.83 3.54 -8.09
C ALA A 8 1.82 4.53 -8.67
N ALA A 9 1.40 4.32 -9.92
CA ALA A 9 0.40 5.16 -10.59
C ALA A 9 -1.01 5.01 -9.98
N ALA A 10 -1.34 3.82 -9.46
CA ALA A 10 -2.62 3.60 -8.80
C ALA A 10 -2.70 4.29 -7.43
N ARG A 11 -1.59 4.35 -6.68
CA ARG A 11 -1.54 4.92 -5.31
C ARG A 11 -1.42 6.44 -5.34
N LYS A 12 -2.55 7.12 -5.10
CA LYS A 12 -2.69 8.59 -5.10
C LYS A 12 -2.51 9.19 -3.71
N GLU A 13 -1.32 9.02 -3.16
CA GLU A 13 -0.87 9.64 -1.90
C GLU A 13 0.66 9.67 -1.85
N SER A 14 1.20 10.37 -0.86
CA SER A 14 2.61 10.30 -0.50
C SER A 14 2.80 9.59 0.84
N HIS A 15 3.58 8.52 0.84
CA HIS A 15 3.88 7.78 2.06
C HIS A 15 5.31 7.24 2.06
N GLY A 16 6.11 7.71 3.01
CA GLY A 16 7.48 7.21 3.24
C GLY A 16 8.35 7.39 2.00
N ALA A 17 8.77 6.28 1.38
CA ALA A 17 9.62 6.28 0.20
C ALA A 17 8.87 6.49 -1.14
N HIS A 18 7.54 6.62 -1.12
CA HIS A 18 6.73 6.91 -2.30
C HIS A 18 6.18 8.34 -2.25
N PRO A 19 6.95 9.36 -2.71
CA PRO A 19 6.45 10.72 -2.87
C PRO A 19 5.72 10.89 -4.20
N CYS A 20 4.58 11.56 -4.18
CA CYS A 20 3.78 11.91 -5.35
C CYS A 20 3.51 13.41 -5.35
N GLU A 21 4.03 14.15 -6.34
CA GLU A 21 3.90 15.61 -6.39
C GLU A 21 2.44 16.08 -6.52
N ASP A 22 1.60 15.30 -7.21
CA ASP A 22 0.17 15.58 -7.36
C ASP A 22 -0.63 15.28 -6.07
N PHE A 23 -0.10 14.43 -5.19
CA PHE A 23 -0.73 13.99 -3.94
C PHE A 23 0.32 14.00 -2.81
N PRO A 24 0.74 15.18 -2.32
CA PRO A 24 1.90 15.33 -1.45
C PRO A 24 1.67 14.84 -0.01
N ASP A 25 0.42 14.67 0.40
CA ASP A 25 0.05 14.30 1.76
C ASP A 25 -0.27 12.79 1.88
N ARG A 26 -0.21 12.29 3.12
CA ARG A 26 -0.58 10.93 3.51
C ARG A 26 -2.11 10.84 3.64
N ASP A 27 -2.76 9.88 2.98
CA ASP A 27 -4.22 9.67 3.05
C ASP A 27 -4.52 8.28 3.64
N ASP A 28 -4.57 8.24 4.97
CA ASP A 28 -4.79 7.02 5.74
C ASP A 28 -6.21 6.46 5.59
N GLU A 29 -7.20 7.31 5.27
CA GLU A 29 -8.59 6.88 5.09
C GLU A 29 -8.72 5.98 3.86
N LYS A 30 -8.01 6.30 2.77
CA LYS A 30 -8.12 5.57 1.50
C LYS A 30 -6.98 4.58 1.27
N TRP A 31 -5.78 4.86 1.77
CA TRP A 31 -4.56 4.17 1.35
C TRP A 31 -3.76 3.49 2.46
N MET A 32 -4.29 3.45 3.69
CA MET A 32 -3.73 2.59 4.76
C MET A 32 -4.03 1.10 4.50
N LYS A 33 -3.46 0.58 3.41
CA LYS A 33 -3.63 -0.78 2.90
C LYS A 33 -2.40 -1.19 2.10
N TYR A 34 -2.06 -2.47 2.14
CA TYR A 34 -1.03 -3.04 1.30
C TYR A 34 -1.56 -3.20 -0.13
N THR A 35 -0.77 -2.77 -1.11
CA THR A 35 -1.03 -3.04 -2.53
C THR A 35 -0.44 -4.40 -2.89
N LEU A 36 -1.27 -5.29 -3.42
CA LEU A 36 -0.88 -6.61 -3.91
C LEU A 36 -1.00 -6.61 -5.43
N SER A 37 0.12 -6.80 -6.13
CA SER A 37 0.14 -6.86 -7.59
C SER A 37 0.32 -8.29 -8.08
N PHE A 38 -0.56 -8.74 -8.96
CA PHE A 38 -0.50 -10.05 -9.60
C PHE A 38 -0.28 -9.88 -11.09
N LEU A 39 0.68 -10.65 -11.62
CA LEU A 39 0.93 -10.77 -13.04
C LEU A 39 0.69 -12.24 -13.40
N HIS A 40 -0.42 -12.51 -14.08
CA HIS A 40 -0.86 -13.88 -14.37
C HIS A 40 -0.12 -14.50 -15.57
N ASP A 41 0.26 -13.68 -16.55
CA ASP A 41 1.06 -14.08 -17.70
C ASP A 41 2.23 -13.10 -17.87
N VAL A 42 3.42 -13.63 -18.12
CA VAL A 42 4.65 -12.85 -18.34
C VAL A 42 4.63 -12.11 -19.68
N ASN A 43 3.85 -12.61 -20.65
CA ASN A 43 3.72 -12.02 -21.98
C ASN A 43 2.63 -10.94 -22.05
N GLU A 44 1.74 -10.88 -21.06
CA GLU A 44 0.71 -9.86 -20.97
C GLU A 44 1.17 -8.68 -20.11
N LEU A 45 0.83 -7.46 -20.52
CA LEU A 45 1.14 -6.24 -19.77
C LEU A 45 0.09 -5.93 -18.68
N LYS A 46 -0.87 -6.84 -18.47
CA LYS A 46 -2.01 -6.62 -17.58
C LYS A 46 -1.65 -7.04 -16.15
N VAL A 47 -1.50 -6.03 -15.29
CA VAL A 47 -1.30 -6.25 -13.85
C VAL A 47 -2.63 -6.10 -13.13
N GLU A 48 -3.00 -7.11 -12.35
CA GLU A 48 -4.13 -7.05 -11.43
C GLU A 48 -3.65 -6.50 -10.09
N LEU A 49 -4.35 -5.48 -9.57
CA LEU A 49 -4.08 -4.92 -8.26
C LEU A 49 -5.22 -5.27 -7.32
N THR A 50 -4.88 -5.86 -6.18
CA THR A 50 -5.80 -6.02 -5.05
C THR A 50 -5.19 -5.38 -3.81
N TYR A 51 -5.99 -5.26 -2.75
CA TYR A 51 -5.57 -4.58 -1.53
C TYR A 51 -5.88 -5.41 -0.31
N ARG A 52 -5.00 -5.32 0.69
CA ARG A 52 -5.17 -5.96 1.99
C ARG A 52 -5.04 -4.92 3.10
N HIS A 53 -5.91 -5.00 4.10
CA HIS A 53 -5.84 -4.13 5.28
C HIS A 53 -4.54 -4.34 6.07
N VAL A 54 -4.02 -3.27 6.66
CA VAL A 54 -2.85 -3.31 7.55
C VAL A 54 -3.24 -3.93 8.89
N ILE A 55 -2.44 -4.86 9.41
CA ILE A 55 -2.68 -5.39 10.76
C ILE A 55 -2.02 -4.42 11.75
N ASP A 56 -2.84 -3.85 12.64
CA ASP A 56 -2.42 -2.91 13.68
C ASP A 56 -2.37 -3.53 15.08
N THR A 57 -2.82 -4.77 15.23
CA THR A 57 -2.75 -5.52 16.48
C THR A 57 -1.38 -6.17 16.67
N MET A 58 -0.90 -6.20 17.91
CA MET A 58 0.27 -6.98 18.31
C MET A 58 -0.08 -8.45 18.52
N LEU A 59 0.93 -9.31 18.70
CA LEU A 59 0.73 -10.72 18.99
C LEU A 59 0.16 -10.96 20.40
N ASP A 60 0.61 -10.17 21.39
CA ASP A 60 0.09 -10.11 22.75
C ASP A 60 -0.02 -8.65 23.21
N GLU A 61 -1.26 -8.19 23.42
CA GLU A 61 -1.54 -6.82 23.83
C GLU A 61 -1.14 -6.51 25.29
N ASN A 62 -0.96 -7.54 26.11
CA ASN A 62 -0.58 -7.38 27.51
C ASN A 62 0.94 -7.16 27.66
N GLU A 63 1.73 -7.73 26.76
CA GLU A 63 3.18 -7.49 26.68
C GLU A 63 3.50 -6.21 25.89
N CYS A 64 2.82 -5.97 24.76
CA CYS A 64 3.06 -4.81 23.91
C CYS A 64 1.78 -4.20 23.37
N LYS A 65 1.50 -2.94 23.76
CA LYS A 65 0.34 -2.21 23.28
C LYS A 65 0.53 -1.75 21.83
N PRO A 66 -0.51 -1.80 20.99
CA PRO A 66 -0.44 -1.29 19.62
C PRO A 66 -0.22 0.23 19.61
N VAL A 67 0.61 0.69 18.69
CA VAL A 67 0.89 2.12 18.52
C VAL A 67 -0.17 2.72 17.59
N PRO A 68 -0.92 3.75 18.04
CA PRO A 68 -1.95 4.36 17.23
C PRO A 68 -1.37 5.06 16.00
N ARG A 69 -2.17 5.13 14.94
CA ARG A 69 -1.83 5.86 13.70
C ARG A 69 -1.90 7.37 13.98
N PHE A 70 -0.98 8.14 13.39
CA PHE A 70 -0.83 9.59 13.59
C PHE A 70 -1.90 10.41 12.86
#